data_AF-A0AAU7ZQD7-F1
#
_entry.id   AF-A0AAU7ZQD7-F1
#
_cell.length_a   1.000
_cell.length_b   1.000
_cell.length_c   1.000
_cell.angle_alpha   90.00
_cell.angle_beta   90.00
_cell.angle_gamma   90.00
#
_symmetry.space_group_name_H-M   'P 1'
#
loop_
_entity.id
_entity.type
_entity.pdbx_description
1 polymer ?
#
loop_
_entity_poly.entity_id
_entity_poly.type
_entity_poly.pdbx_seq_one_letter_code
_entity_poly.pdbx_strand_id
1 'polypeptide(L)'
;MLNLRHKLLATALLFAVAPVFSAAQGSKAGTPAAAAALAPLDINTATPDQLKAFPGIGDAYSKRIIDGRPYTAKNQLVTRGILPQATYNKIKDQIIASHPKK
;
A
#
# COMPACT_ATOMS: atom_id res chain seq x y z
N MET A 1 0.49 -70.95 6.50
CA MET A 1 -0.24 -70.02 7.39
C MET A 1 -1.27 -69.29 6.51
N LEU A 2 -2.40 -69.92 6.24
CA LEU A 2 -3.70 -69.85 6.94
C LEU A 2 -4.50 -68.59 6.55
N ASN A 3 -5.39 -68.78 5.57
CA ASN A 3 -6.41 -67.82 5.16
C ASN A 3 -7.50 -67.75 6.24
N LEU A 4 -8.00 -66.55 6.58
CA LEU A 4 -9.25 -66.45 7.33
C LEU A 4 -10.08 -65.22 6.94
N ARG A 5 -11.32 -65.53 6.58
CA ARG A 5 -12.42 -64.62 6.24
C ARG A 5 -13.14 -64.26 7.53
N HIS A 6 -13.36 -62.98 7.81
CA HIS A 6 -14.42 -62.55 8.72
C HIS A 6 -15.18 -61.36 8.14
N LYS A 7 -16.38 -61.65 7.62
CA LYS A 7 -17.50 -60.72 7.63
C LYS A 7 -17.91 -60.50 9.10
N LEU A 8 -18.32 -59.30 9.49
CA LEU A 8 -19.49 -59.06 10.37
C LEU A 8 -19.77 -57.55 10.52
N LEU A 9 -21.07 -57.28 10.58
CA LEU A 9 -21.81 -56.04 10.82
C LEU A 9 -21.53 -55.43 12.21
N ALA A 10 -21.53 -54.10 12.33
CA ALA A 10 -21.85 -53.34 13.56
C ALA A 10 -22.10 -51.85 13.21
N THR A 11 -23.36 -51.39 13.14
CA THR A 11 -24.06 -50.57 14.17
C THR A 11 -23.46 -49.21 14.48
N ALA A 12 -24.18 -48.18 14.02
CA ALA A 12 -24.58 -46.93 14.70
C ALA A 12 -23.59 -46.21 15.63
N LEU A 13 -23.30 -44.94 15.32
CA LEU A 13 -23.38 -43.86 16.31
C LEU A 13 -23.50 -42.48 15.62
N LEU A 14 -24.60 -41.79 15.91
CA LEU A 14 -24.78 -40.34 15.75
C LEU A 14 -23.81 -39.61 16.71
N PHE A 15 -23.05 -38.65 16.17
CA PHE A 15 -22.64 -37.35 16.76
C PHE A 15 -21.28 -36.93 16.18
N ALA A 16 -21.24 -35.81 15.46
CA ALA A 16 -20.00 -35.04 15.32
C ALA A 16 -20.33 -33.56 15.07
N VAL A 17 -20.22 -32.81 16.16
CA VAL A 17 -19.83 -31.40 16.28
C VAL A 17 -19.30 -30.77 14.99
N ALA A 18 -19.97 -29.71 14.52
CA ALA A 18 -19.40 -28.80 13.54
C ALA A 18 -18.37 -27.87 14.23
N PRO A 19 -17.18 -27.66 13.64
CA PRO A 19 -16.18 -26.77 14.20
C PRO A 19 -16.58 -25.30 13.99
N VAL A 20 -16.62 -24.56 15.08
CA VAL A 20 -16.67 -23.09 15.09
C VAL A 20 -15.32 -22.58 14.61
N PHE A 21 -15.22 -22.19 13.33
CA PHE A 21 -14.06 -21.45 12.84
C PHE A 21 -14.31 -19.95 13.00
N SER A 22 -13.89 -19.42 14.15
CA SER A 22 -13.47 -18.01 14.26
C SER A 22 -12.01 -17.91 13.82
N ALA A 23 -11.79 -17.37 12.63
CA ALA A 23 -10.50 -16.83 12.23
C ALA A 23 -10.73 -15.49 11.51
N ALA A 24 -10.26 -14.44 12.16
CA ALA A 24 -10.22 -13.09 11.64
C ALA A 24 -9.52 -13.03 10.29
N GLN A 25 -10.17 -12.42 9.30
CA GLN A 25 -9.51 -11.88 8.12
C GLN A 25 -9.96 -10.44 7.94
N GLY A 26 -9.27 -9.55 8.66
CA GLY A 26 -9.12 -8.19 8.17
C GLY A 26 -8.27 -8.24 6.91
N SER A 27 -8.80 -7.73 5.80
CA SER A 27 -8.08 -6.98 4.79
C SER A 27 -8.97 -6.65 3.59
N LYS A 28 -8.96 -5.36 3.23
CA LYS A 28 -9.34 -4.77 1.94
C LYS A 28 -10.84 -4.69 1.62
N ALA A 29 -11.42 -3.61 2.10
CA ALA A 29 -12.18 -2.72 1.22
C ALA A 29 -11.73 -1.28 1.50
N GLY A 30 -10.51 -0.97 1.09
CA GLY A 30 -10.13 0.42 0.89
C GLY A 30 -11.00 0.92 -0.25
N THR A 31 -12.02 1.70 0.11
CA THR A 31 -12.83 2.46 -0.83
C THR A 31 -11.89 3.11 -1.84
N PRO A 32 -12.13 3.01 -3.17
CA PRO A 32 -11.47 3.91 -4.09
C PRO A 32 -12.00 5.29 -3.73
N ALA A 33 -11.25 6.00 -2.87
CA ALA A 33 -11.50 7.39 -2.55
C ALA A 33 -11.61 8.07 -3.90
N ALA A 34 -12.79 8.63 -4.14
CA ALA A 34 -13.15 9.32 -5.35
C ALA A 34 -11.95 10.14 -5.82
N ALA A 35 -11.66 10.05 -7.12
CA ALA A 35 -10.76 10.97 -7.81
C ALA A 35 -11.36 12.38 -7.76
N ALA A 36 -11.42 12.95 -6.56
CA ALA A 36 -11.42 14.37 -6.38
C ALA A 36 -10.18 14.85 -7.13
N ALA A 37 -10.35 15.85 -7.98
CA ALA A 37 -9.23 16.55 -8.58
C ALA A 37 -8.35 17.05 -7.43
N LEU A 38 -7.36 16.24 -7.05
CA LEU A 38 -6.46 16.51 -5.96
C LEU A 38 -5.70 17.75 -6.39
N ALA A 39 -5.94 18.85 -5.69
CA ALA A 39 -5.13 20.04 -5.84
C ALA A 39 -3.66 19.60 -5.81
N PRO A 40 -2.80 20.13 -6.71
CA PRO A 40 -1.42 19.70 -6.76
C PRO A 40 -0.76 19.82 -5.40
N LEU A 41 -0.11 18.75 -4.95
CA LEU A 41 0.55 18.73 -3.65
C LEU A 41 1.86 19.53 -3.72
N ASP A 42 2.08 20.40 -2.75
CA ASP A 42 3.33 21.14 -2.66
C ASP A 42 4.43 20.31 -2.00
N ILE A 43 5.50 20.04 -2.73
CA ILE A 43 6.63 19.22 -2.26
C ILE A 43 7.43 19.89 -1.12
N ASN A 44 7.31 21.21 -0.96
CA ASN A 44 7.99 21.97 0.07
C ASN A 44 7.28 21.88 1.43
N THR A 45 5.97 21.69 1.44
CA THR A 45 5.15 21.68 2.67
C THR A 45 4.46 20.35 2.94
N ALA A 46 4.48 19.42 1.97
CA ALA A 46 3.86 18.11 2.11
C ALA A 46 4.34 17.35 3.37
N THR A 47 3.45 16.57 3.96
CA THR A 47 3.81 15.64 5.03
C THR A 47 4.40 14.35 4.46
N PRO A 48 5.13 13.55 5.27
CA PRO A 48 5.68 12.28 4.80
C PRO A 48 4.61 11.34 4.23
N ASP A 49 3.43 11.30 4.84
CA ASP A 49 2.31 10.44 4.44
C ASP A 49 1.65 10.93 3.15
N GLN A 50 1.55 12.24 2.94
CA GLN A 50 1.07 12.80 1.67
C GLN A 50 2.03 12.48 0.52
N LEU A 51 3.35 12.52 0.76
CA LEU A 51 4.32 12.09 -0.24
C LEU A 51 4.20 10.60 -0.55
N LYS A 52 3.98 9.77 0.46
CA LYS A 52 3.80 8.32 0.33
C LYS A 52 2.52 7.91 -0.40
N ALA A 53 1.54 8.80 -0.50
CA ALA A 53 0.33 8.56 -1.28
C ALA A 53 0.63 8.46 -2.80
N PHE A 54 1.79 8.94 -3.26
CA PHE A 54 2.14 8.88 -4.67
C PHE A 54 2.70 7.52 -5.10
N PRO A 55 2.36 7.04 -6.30
CA PRO A 55 2.85 5.76 -6.81
C PRO A 55 4.38 5.78 -6.97
N GLY A 56 5.06 4.87 -6.26
CA GLY A 56 6.52 4.74 -6.30
C GLY A 56 7.27 5.64 -5.31
N ILE A 57 6.57 6.38 -4.45
CA ILE A 57 7.16 7.09 -3.31
C ILE A 57 6.89 6.29 -2.03
N GLY A 58 7.93 5.66 -1.49
CA GLY A 58 7.90 5.05 -0.16
C GLY A 58 8.64 5.89 0.88
N ASP A 59 8.84 5.36 2.10
CA ASP A 59 9.53 6.07 3.18
C ASP A 59 10.92 6.58 2.79
N ALA A 60 11.68 5.79 2.01
CA ALA A 60 13.00 6.19 1.54
C ALA A 60 12.95 7.46 0.67
N TYR A 61 12.06 7.52 -0.32
CA TYR A 61 11.93 8.68 -1.19
C TYR A 61 11.27 9.86 -0.47
N SER A 62 10.25 9.60 0.35
CA SER A 62 9.59 10.62 1.16
C SER A 62 10.60 11.33 2.08
N LYS A 63 11.44 10.57 2.79
CA LYS A 63 12.53 11.13 3.61
C LYS A 63 13.50 11.96 2.79
N ARG A 64 13.97 11.47 1.65
CA ARG A 64 14.91 12.22 0.78
C ARG A 64 14.29 13.51 0.24
N ILE A 65 12.98 13.50 -0.08
CA ILE A 65 12.26 14.71 -0.49
C ILE A 65 12.26 15.72 0.65
N ILE A 66 11.92 15.30 1.87
CA ILE A 66 11.89 16.17 3.05
C ILE A 66 13.27 16.73 3.37
N ASP A 67 14.29 15.86 3.42
CA ASP A 67 15.68 16.24 3.72
C ASP A 67 16.27 17.21 2.69
N GLY A 68 15.75 17.18 1.44
CA GLY A 68 16.21 18.05 0.36
C GLY A 68 15.50 19.41 0.26
N ARG A 69 14.51 19.72 1.11
CA ARG A 69 13.79 21.00 1.07
C ARG A 69 14.71 22.19 1.41
N PRO A 70 14.44 23.41 0.89
CA PRO A 70 13.38 23.78 -0.04
C PRO A 70 13.73 23.52 -1.51
N TYR A 71 12.71 23.30 -2.33
CA TYR A 71 12.80 23.19 -3.79
C TYR A 71 12.22 24.44 -4.45
N THR A 72 12.96 25.01 -5.39
CA THR A 72 12.50 26.16 -6.18
C THR A 72 11.63 25.74 -7.36
N ALA A 73 11.81 24.51 -7.84
CA ALA A 73 11.06 23.95 -8.95
C ALA A 73 10.92 22.43 -8.81
N LYS A 74 9.78 21.88 -9.25
CA LYS A 74 9.47 20.44 -9.11
C LYS A 74 10.45 19.51 -9.84
N ASN A 75 11.08 19.96 -10.91
CA ASN A 75 12.11 19.19 -11.64
C ASN A 75 13.39 18.96 -10.82
N GLN A 76 13.61 19.73 -9.75
CA GLN A 76 14.76 19.55 -8.85
C GLN A 76 14.76 18.19 -8.15
N LEU A 77 13.59 17.53 -8.06
CA LEU A 77 13.52 16.15 -7.59
C LEU A 77 14.37 15.22 -8.45
N VAL A 78 14.49 15.46 -9.76
CA VAL A 78 15.35 14.66 -10.64
C VAL A 78 16.75 15.24 -10.75
N THR A 79 16.89 16.55 -10.95
CA THR A 79 18.23 17.14 -11.17
C THR A 79 19.13 17.05 -9.94
N ARG A 80 18.56 16.99 -8.73
CA ARG A 80 19.30 16.73 -7.48
C ARG A 80 19.39 15.25 -7.13
N GLY A 81 18.92 14.37 -8.01
CA GLY A 81 18.99 12.91 -7.83
C GLY A 81 18.10 12.35 -6.73
N ILE A 82 17.06 13.08 -6.28
CA ILE A 82 16.13 12.63 -5.24
C ILE A 82 15.26 11.48 -5.75
N LEU A 83 14.71 11.66 -6.96
CA LEU A 83 13.86 10.69 -7.66
C LEU A 83 14.46 10.32 -9.01
N PRO A 84 14.34 9.04 -9.42
CA PRO A 84 14.54 8.64 -10.80
C PRO A 84 13.53 9.32 -11.73
N GLN A 85 13.93 9.56 -12.99
CA GLN A 85 13.07 10.17 -14.01
C GLN A 85 11.73 9.43 -14.18
N ALA A 86 11.76 8.10 -14.15
CA ALA A 86 10.57 7.26 -14.31
C ALA A 86 9.54 7.47 -13.19
N THR A 87 10.00 7.62 -11.94
CA THR A 87 9.13 7.89 -10.79
C THR A 87 8.58 9.32 -10.86
N TYR A 88 9.45 10.29 -11.17
CA TYR A 88 9.04 11.69 -11.33
C TYR A 88 7.95 11.85 -12.40
N ASN A 89 8.09 11.20 -13.56
CA ASN A 89 7.12 11.29 -14.64
C ASN A 89 5.71 10.84 -14.25
N LYS A 90 5.56 9.95 -13.26
CA LYS A 90 4.26 9.47 -12.78
C LYS A 90 3.56 10.49 -11.87
N ILE A 91 4.31 11.38 -11.23
CA ILE A 91 3.80 12.26 -10.17
C ILE A 91 3.88 13.75 -10.54
N LYS A 92 4.67 14.12 -11.57
CA LYS A 92 4.98 15.51 -11.92
C LYS A 92 3.76 16.40 -12.17
N ASP A 93 2.63 15.81 -12.54
CA ASP A 93 1.38 16.51 -12.83
C ASP A 93 0.50 16.69 -11.58
N GLN A 94 0.80 15.93 -10.51
CA GLN A 94 0.11 15.98 -9.22
C GLN A 94 0.90 16.77 -8.16
N ILE A 95 2.08 17.28 -8.52
CA ILE A 95 2.95 18.03 -7.61
C ILE A 95 3.26 19.43 -8.13
N ILE A 96 3.45 20.35 -7.20
CA ILE A 96 3.98 21.69 -7.41
C ILE A 96 5.13 21.95 -6.44
N ALA A 97 5.96 22.94 -6.77
CA ALA A 97 6.94 23.48 -5.85
C ALA A 97 6.65 24.98 -5.76
N SER A 98 5.92 25.37 -4.72
CA SER A 98 5.60 26.79 -4.51
C SER A 98 6.57 27.36 -3.50
N HIS A 99 6.92 28.62 -3.70
CA HIS A 99 7.54 29.41 -2.65
C HIS A 99 6.40 29.85 -1.72
N PRO A 100 6.51 29.70 -0.39
CA PRO A 100 5.53 30.31 0.50
C PRO A 100 5.47 31.80 0.15
N LYS A 101 4.27 32.29 -0.20
CA LYS A 101 4.05 33.72 -0.40
C LYS A 101 4.34 34.39 0.94
N LYS A 102 5.35 35.26 0.93
CA LYS A 102 5.83 36.01 2.09
C LYS A 102 4.76 36.97 2.60
#